data_AF-A0A7J2VXG6-F1
#
_entry.id   AF-A0A7J2VXG6-F1
#
_cell.length_a   1.000
_cell.length_b   1.000
_cell.length_c   1.000
_cell.angle_alpha   90.00
_cell.angle_beta   90.00
_cell.angle_gamma   90.00
#
_symmetry.space_group_name_H-M   'P 1'
#
loop_
_entity.id
_entity.type
_entity.pdbx_description
1 polymer ?
#
loop_
_entity_poly.entity_id
_entity_poly.type
_entity_poly.pdbx_seq_one_letter_code
_entity_poly.pdbx_strand_id
1 'polypeptide(L)' 'MGVSRVKDEEEKKEGEEEKKKKEKPKETAKGLKKVEKKVEGIVRILNTDLNANKNLLYGLTGIKGVSYTFSKAVI' A
#
# COMPACT_ATOMS: atom_id res chain seq x y z
N MET A 1 -19.34 -23.40 -38.70
CA MET A 1 -19.30 -21.92 -38.68
C MET A 1 -19.12 -21.49 -37.24
N GLY A 2 -17.93 -21.03 -36.88
CA GLY A 2 -17.62 -20.59 -35.51
C GLY A 2 -18.15 -19.18 -35.25
N VAL A 3 -18.75 -18.96 -34.08
CA VAL A 3 -19.16 -17.64 -33.59
C VAL A 3 -18.33 -17.30 -32.35
N SER A 4 -17.13 -16.80 -32.57
CA SER A 4 -16.22 -16.31 -31.53
C SER A 4 -15.90 -14.86 -31.85
N ARG A 5 -16.69 -13.91 -31.32
CA ARG A 5 -16.36 -12.47 -31.40
C ARG A 5 -17.17 -11.54 -30.50
N VAL A 6 -18.26 -11.99 -29.86
CA VAL A 6 -19.12 -11.06 -29.08
C VAL A 6 -18.63 -10.89 -27.63
N LYS A 7 -17.99 -11.91 -27.04
CA LYS A 7 -17.59 -11.88 -25.62
C LYS A 7 -16.29 -11.11 -25.35
N ASP A 8 -15.46 -10.91 -26.37
CA ASP A 8 -14.15 -10.24 -26.24
C ASP A 8 -14.22 -8.69 -26.30
N GLU A 9 -15.34 -8.12 -26.75
CA GLU A 9 -15.49 -6.66 -26.88
C GLU A 9 -15.98 -5.98 -25.60
N GLU A 10 -16.70 -6.69 -24.72
CA GLU A 10 -17.19 -6.15 -23.44
C GLU A 10 -16.06 -6.00 -22.42
N GLU A 11 -15.19 -7.01 -22.26
CA GLU A 11 -14.06 -6.95 -21.32
C GLU A 11 -13.01 -5.88 -21.71
N LYS A 12 -12.89 -5.55 -23.01
CA LYS A 12 -11.99 -4.47 -23.47
C LYS A 12 -12.52 -3.07 -23.18
N LYS A 13 -13.84 -2.86 -23.17
CA LYS A 13 -14.44 -1.56 -22.88
C LYS A 13 -14.36 -1.21 -21.38
N GLU A 14 -14.54 -2.20 -20.50
CA GLU A 14 -14.39 -2.00 -19.05
C GLU A 14 -12.93 -1.68 -18.66
N GLY A 15 -11.95 -2.31 -19.32
CA GLY A 15 -10.53 -2.08 -19.07
C GLY A 15 -10.01 -0.70 -19.51
N GLU A 16 -10.69 -0.03 -20.46
CA GLU A 16 -10.32 1.32 -20.92
C GLU A 16 -10.95 2.43 -20.07
N GLU A 17 -12.15 2.23 -19.53
CA GLU A 17 -12.80 3.21 -18.65
C GLU A 17 -12.14 3.31 -17.27
N GLU A 18 -11.62 2.20 -16.71
CA GLU A 18 -10.86 2.24 -15.45
C GLU A 18 -9.50 2.94 -15.59
N LYS A 19 -8.86 2.87 -16.76
CA LYS A 19 -7.58 3.55 -16.99
C LYS A 19 -7.74 5.07 -17.09
N LYS A 20 -8.83 5.57 -17.67
CA LYS A 20 -9.10 7.01 -17.78
C LYS A 20 -9.48 7.71 -16.47
N LYS A 21 -9.88 6.97 -15.42
CA LYS A 21 -10.18 7.56 -14.10
C LYS A 21 -8.95 7.76 -13.20
N LYS A 22 -7.79 7.19 -13.53
CA LYS A 22 -6.55 7.30 -12.74
C LYS A 22 -5.65 8.49 -13.10
N GLU A 23 -5.98 9.26 -14.14
CA GLU A 23 -5.18 10.41 -14.61
C GLU A 23 -5.64 11.79 -14.09
N LYS A 24 -6.18 11.89 -12.86
CA LYS A 24 -6.34 13.22 -12.22
C LYS A 24 -5.21 13.47 -11.21
N PRO A 25 -4.27 14.37 -11.53
CA PRO A 25 -3.19 14.74 -10.63
C PRO A 25 -3.78 15.58 -9.50
N LYS A 26 -3.85 15.02 -8.29
CA LYS A 26 -4.01 15.82 -7.08
C LYS A 26 -2.64 16.36 -6.70
N GLU A 27 -2.31 17.51 -7.29
CA GLU A 27 -1.38 18.45 -6.70
C GLU A 27 -1.84 18.80 -5.27
N THR A 28 -0.89 19.28 -4.46
CA THR A 28 -1.01 19.81 -3.10
C THR A 28 -0.77 18.82 -1.95
N ALA A 29 0.51 18.66 -1.60
CA ALA A 29 0.99 19.00 -0.26
C ALA A 29 2.50 19.23 -0.29
N LYS A 30 2.93 20.49 -0.16
CA LYS A 30 4.30 20.84 0.24
C LYS A 30 4.52 20.31 1.65
N GLY A 31 4.89 19.04 1.77
CA GLY A 31 5.34 18.45 3.02
C GLY A 31 6.78 18.84 3.27
N LEU A 32 7.05 19.54 4.37
CA LEU A 32 8.39 19.77 4.91
C LEU A 32 9.20 18.49 4.76
N LYS A 33 10.36 18.56 4.09
CA LYS A 33 11.33 17.46 4.08
C LYS A 33 11.81 17.25 5.51
N LYS A 34 11.10 16.41 6.27
CA LYS A 34 11.57 15.89 7.55
C LYS A 34 12.90 15.20 7.24
N VAL A 35 13.96 15.71 7.83
CA VAL A 35 15.26 15.05 7.80
C VAL A 35 15.05 13.70 8.49
N GLU A 36 14.97 12.63 7.70
CA GLU A 36 14.82 11.28 8.20
C GLU A 36 16.12 10.90 8.91
N LYS A 37 16.13 11.06 10.24
CA LYS A 37 17.15 10.41 11.07
C LYS A 37 16.97 8.92 10.85
N LYS A 38 17.92 8.29 10.17
CA LYS A 38 17.98 6.82 10.07
C LYS A 38 18.26 6.29 11.47
N VAL A 39 17.23 5.75 12.11
CA VAL A 39 17.35 5.13 13.43
C VAL A 39 17.57 3.65 13.19
N GLU A 40 18.83 3.23 13.28
CA GLU A 40 19.19 1.81 13.23
C GLU A 40 19.11 1.24 14.64
N GLY A 41 18.35 0.16 14.83
CA GLY A 41 18.19 -0.46 16.14
C GLY A 41 17.10 -1.53 16.21
N ILE A 42 16.97 -2.12 17.40
CA ILE A 42 15.91 -3.08 17.74
C ILE A 42 15.04 -2.45 18.83
N VAL A 43 13.73 -2.48 18.65
CA VAL A 43 12.74 -1.99 19.61
C VAL A 43 11.94 -3.18 20.11
N ARG A 44 11.96 -3.43 21.42
CA ARG A 44 11.18 -4.52 22.03
C ARG A 44 9.81 -4.02 22.45
N ILE A 45 8.75 -4.55 21.84
CA ILE A 45 7.35 -4.23 22.13
C ILE A 45 6.61 -5.54 22.39
N LEU A 46 5.84 -5.64 23.48
CA LEU A 46 5.07 -6.85 23.83
C LEU A 46 5.93 -8.13 23.78
N ASN A 47 7.14 -8.09 24.36
CA ASN A 47 8.12 -9.18 24.31
C ASN A 47 8.55 -9.63 22.90
N THR A 48 8.31 -8.80 21.88
CA THR A 48 8.69 -9.04 20.49
C THR A 48 9.75 -8.03 20.08
N ASP A 49 10.84 -8.52 19.50
CA ASP A 49 11.91 -7.68 18.97
C ASP A 49 11.58 -7.22 17.55
N LEU A 50 11.38 -5.91 17.37
CA LEU A 50 11.06 -5.29 16.09
C LEU A 50 12.26 -4.51 15.55
N ASN A 51 12.44 -4.55 14.24
CA ASN A 51 13.52 -3.84 13.58
C ASN A 51 13.11 -2.39 13.29
N ALA A 52 13.88 -1.42 13.81
CA ALA A 52 13.61 0.02 13.66
C ALA A 52 13.81 0.55 12.23
N ASN A 53 14.53 -0.20 11.38
CA ASN A 53 14.77 0.19 9.98
C ASN A 53 13.58 -0.10 9.06
N LYS A 54 12.59 -0.88 9.52
CA LYS A 54 11.41 -1.19 8.72
C LYS A 54 10.40 -0.04 8.81
N ASN A 55 9.69 0.19 7.71
CA ASN A 55 8.54 1.10 7.71
C ASN A 55 7.53 0.66 8.79
N LEU A 56 7.03 1.60 9.60
CA LEU A 56 6.18 1.37 10.78
C LEU A 56 5.03 0.38 10.51
N LEU A 57 4.33 0.54 9.37
CA LEU A 57 3.24 -0.34 8.96
C LEU A 57 3.65 -1.81 8.89
N TYR A 58 4.86 -2.09 8.38
CA TYR A 58 5.39 -3.45 8.28
C TYR A 58 6.15 -3.87 9.54
N GLY A 59 6.77 -2.91 10.25
CA GLY A 59 7.42 -3.15 11.53
C GLY A 59 6.46 -3.74 12.56
N LEU A 60 5.25 -3.16 12.67
CA LEU A 60 4.24 -3.63 13.63
C LEU A 60 3.68 -5.02 13.34
N THR A 61 3.69 -5.46 12.08
CA THR A 61 3.25 -6.82 11.71
C THR A 61 4.14 -7.94 12.28
N GLY A 62 5.32 -7.60 12.80
CA GLY A 62 6.17 -8.56 13.52
C GLY A 62 5.55 -9.04 14.83
N ILE A 63 4.61 -8.28 15.40
CA ILE A 63 3.89 -8.66 16.62
C ILE A 63 2.84 -9.73 16.28
N LYS A 64 2.86 -10.86 17.00
CA LYS A 64 1.90 -11.95 16.81
C LYS A 64 0.46 -11.43 17.00
N GLY A 65 -0.38 -11.64 15.98
CA GLY A 65 -1.78 -11.19 15.98
C GLY A 65 -2.00 -9.80 15.38
N VAL A 66 -0.95 -9.06 15.02
CA VAL A 66 -1.05 -7.78 14.33
C VAL A 66 -0.93 -7.99 12.82
N SER A 67 -2.04 -7.84 12.10
CA SER A 67 -2.04 -7.85 10.64
C SER A 67 -1.64 -6.49 10.05
N TYR A 68 -1.39 -6.46 8.74
CA TYR A 68 -1.18 -5.21 8.02
C TYR A 68 -2.41 -4.28 8.12
N THR A 69 -3.61 -4.83 7.99
CA THR A 69 -4.87 -4.07 8.10
C THR A 69 -5.05 -3.48 9.49
N PHE A 70 -4.70 -4.23 10.54
CA PHE A 70 -4.73 -3.73 11.92
C PHE A 70 -3.69 -2.63 12.12
N SER A 71 -2.45 -2.83 11.66
CA SER A 71 -1.38 -1.83 11.75
C SER A 71 -1.77 -0.50 11.10
N LYS A 72 -2.47 -0.56 9.96
CA LYS A 72 -2.97 0.61 9.23
C LYS A 72 -4.17 1.28 9.90
N ALA A 73 -4.92 0.58 10.73
CA ALA A 73 -6.05 1.15 11.46
C ALA A 73 -5.59 1.93 12.72
N VAL A 74 -4.44 1.55 13.27
CA VAL A 74 -3.89 2.14 14.51
C VAL A 74 -2.97 3.34 14.22
N ILE A 75 -2.23 3.31 13.10
CA ILE A 75 -1.38 4.41 12.62
C ILE A 75 -2.22 5.37 11.77
#